data_AF-A0A1V5YNI6-F1
#
_entry.id   AF-A0A1V5YNI6-F1
#
_cell.length_a   1.000
_cell.length_b   1.000
_cell.length_c   1.000
_cell.angle_alpha   90.00
_cell.angle_beta   90.00
_cell.angle_gamma   90.00
#
_symmetry.space_group_name_H-M   'P 1'
#
loop_
_entity.id
_entity.type
_entity.pdbx_description
1 polymer ?
#
loop_
_entity_poly.entity_id
_entity_poly.type
_entity_poly.pdbx_seq_one_letter_code
_entity_poly.pdbx_strand_id
1 'polypeptide(L)'
;MKKLFYIFAFVAFALTSCDKNEVNNLTELTEPIAKAVDPVDPEMIKLGKKRENPYSVENIRKAYQALQADGLLRAPMNIQATNLYVRFLPKTEDEYQALKKQGYELFDYPLEYERVEGGSYYHDPNLPKDGFTWIYVVLPVDYVFGDIQYEIISELVLQDESEASGMAAAQKVKAIDTNDWSLIEEKSFELTGNEYYSKKESTNGMMKVKVKPSGRITIEDDVLKREIGIEGVKVRASRWFTAKYGYTNSNGEYTFNYTFNGPVDYSIVWEREDWDIRHGVWAQATYNGPNTVTNSWSVKINNSNIQFVYANVHRACFTYWFNISSFGIKTPPKDSSWSPRVKIGVYDTAGRAYASPLLRWFTIPSICIYSHSKYDNGTTVKNTSAWIYQTTIHELAHTSHWEIDKDLFWSIDQILVESWAVGVAYEIPRKIYPVSSLSRWDWQHITKAKIIDMNDLERKYTPIVIDLMDTTNQSVMYGDTTQYANDKVSGYTLQQIENAIKKVKTLNGLKNNLKSMYDNPSEEHLDKLFEFYTNL
;
A
#
# COMPACT_ATOMS: atom_id res chain seq x y z
N MET A 1 7.14 -26.43 23.73
CA MET A 1 6.90 -25.27 24.62
C MET A 1 8.15 -24.43 24.98
N LYS A 2 9.39 -24.82 24.63
CA LYS A 2 10.60 -24.00 24.89
C LYS A 2 11.07 -23.14 23.70
N LYS A 3 10.58 -23.37 22.47
CA LYS A 3 10.98 -22.62 21.27
C LYS A 3 10.18 -21.32 21.03
N LEU A 4 8.99 -21.18 21.63
CA LEU A 4 8.15 -19.98 21.50
C LEU A 4 8.66 -18.78 22.34
N PHE A 5 9.36 -19.07 23.44
CA PHE A 5 9.93 -18.04 24.33
C PHE A 5 11.12 -17.29 23.72
N TYR A 6 11.87 -17.93 22.81
CA TYR A 6 13.03 -17.28 22.18
C TYR A 6 12.62 -16.25 21.12
N ILE A 7 11.46 -16.41 20.48
CA ILE A 7 10.92 -15.40 19.54
C ILE A 7 10.44 -14.17 20.31
N PHE A 8 9.75 -14.35 21.44
CA PHE A 8 9.34 -13.23 22.31
C PHE A 8 10.52 -12.51 22.97
N ALA A 9 11.58 -13.25 23.36
CA ALA A 9 12.77 -12.65 23.96
C ALA A 9 13.66 -11.89 22.94
N PHE A 10 13.65 -12.29 21.67
CA PHE A 10 14.40 -11.57 20.61
C PHE A 10 13.65 -10.35 20.09
N VAL A 11 12.31 -10.40 20.03
CA VAL A 11 11.47 -9.22 19.80
C VAL A 11 11.70 -8.20 20.93
N ALA A 12 11.76 -8.63 22.20
CA ALA A 12 12.04 -7.73 23.32
C ALA A 12 13.43 -7.02 23.28
N PHE A 13 14.43 -7.60 22.61
CA PHE A 13 15.77 -7.00 22.45
C PHE A 13 15.91 -6.13 21.19
N ALA A 14 15.11 -6.37 20.15
CA ALA A 14 15.02 -5.51 18.97
C ALA A 14 14.20 -4.22 19.22
N LEU A 15 13.60 -4.09 20.41
CA LEU A 15 12.74 -2.98 20.82
C LEU A 15 13.49 -1.90 21.61
N THR A 16 14.77 -1.64 21.30
CA THR A 16 15.37 -0.33 21.64
C THR A 16 14.83 0.74 20.69
N SER A 17 13.50 0.91 20.71
CA SER A 17 12.78 2.07 20.21
C SER A 17 12.94 3.22 21.21
N CYS A 18 12.78 4.46 20.75
CA CYS A 18 13.11 5.68 21.48
C CYS A 18 12.20 6.04 22.67
N ASP A 19 11.49 5.07 23.25
CA ASP A 19 10.90 5.22 24.56
C ASP A 19 10.59 3.86 25.20
N LYS A 20 10.78 3.76 26.53
CA LYS A 20 10.42 2.55 27.30
C LYS A 20 8.90 2.30 27.32
N ASN A 21 8.11 3.29 26.91
CA ASN A 21 6.65 3.25 26.91
C ASN A 21 6.04 2.77 25.58
N GLU A 22 6.79 2.66 24.48
CA GLU A 22 6.26 2.03 23.24
C GLU A 22 6.15 0.51 23.36
N VAL A 23 6.95 -0.11 24.23
CA VAL A 23 6.81 -1.52 24.60
C VAL A 23 5.45 -1.76 25.28
N ASN A 24 4.92 -0.78 26.02
CA ASN A 24 3.57 -0.85 26.58
C ASN A 24 2.49 -0.75 25.49
N ASN A 25 2.71 0.05 24.44
CA ASN A 25 1.82 0.13 23.27
C ASN A 25 1.83 -1.16 22.42
N LEU A 26 2.89 -1.97 22.46
CA LEU A 26 2.89 -3.31 21.84
C LEU A 26 2.03 -4.31 22.62
N THR A 27 1.99 -4.22 23.95
CA THR A 27 0.98 -4.92 24.75
C THR A 27 -0.44 -4.42 24.44
N GLU A 28 -0.63 -3.12 24.24
CA GLU A 28 -1.90 -2.55 23.75
C GLU A 28 -2.20 -2.88 22.28
N LEU A 29 -1.22 -3.26 21.46
CA LEU A 29 -1.43 -3.81 20.11
C LEU A 29 -1.87 -5.28 20.18
N THR A 30 -1.58 -6.00 21.27
CA THR A 30 -2.08 -7.37 21.52
C THR A 30 -3.44 -7.43 22.20
N GLU A 31 -3.87 -6.39 22.93
CA GLU A 31 -5.21 -6.36 23.55
C GLU A 31 -6.39 -6.34 22.55
N PRO A 32 -6.37 -5.60 21.43
CA PRO A 32 -7.41 -5.68 20.41
C PRO A 32 -7.35 -6.99 19.61
N ILE A 33 -6.21 -7.70 19.59
CA ILE A 33 -6.12 -9.06 19.04
C ILE A 33 -6.93 -10.06 19.91
N ALA A 34 -7.02 -9.80 21.23
CA ALA A 34 -7.72 -10.68 22.18
C ALA A 34 -9.23 -10.40 22.32
N LYS A 35 -9.76 -9.30 21.78
CA LYS A 35 -11.20 -8.95 21.88
C LYS A 35 -11.80 -8.61 20.51
N ALA A 36 -12.03 -9.63 19.70
CA ALA A 36 -12.99 -9.58 18.59
C ALA A 36 -13.85 -10.85 18.60
N VAL A 37 -14.81 -10.88 19.52
CA VAL A 37 -16.01 -11.71 19.41
C VAL A 37 -17.11 -10.80 18.82
N ASP A 38 -17.81 -11.29 17.79
CA ASP A 38 -18.85 -10.67 16.93
C ASP A 38 -18.38 -9.89 15.69
N PRO A 39 -19.30 -9.68 14.71
CA PRO A 39 -19.70 -10.54 13.59
C PRO A 39 -18.68 -10.49 12.41
N VAL A 40 -19.02 -11.05 11.24
CA VAL A 40 -18.21 -10.92 10.01
C VAL A 40 -17.90 -9.43 9.75
N ASP A 41 -16.62 -9.07 9.71
CA ASP A 41 -16.15 -7.72 9.40
C ASP A 41 -16.81 -7.23 8.09
N PRO A 42 -17.57 -6.12 8.11
CA PRO A 42 -18.28 -5.64 6.92
C PRO A 42 -17.34 -5.27 5.76
N GLU A 43 -16.08 -4.98 6.05
CA GLU A 43 -15.04 -4.66 5.07
C GLU A 43 -14.40 -5.92 4.47
N MET A 44 -14.61 -7.11 5.04
CA MET A 44 -14.09 -8.35 4.49
C MET A 44 -14.83 -8.75 3.21
N ILE A 45 -14.07 -9.16 2.20
CA ILE A 45 -14.58 -9.69 0.94
C ILE A 45 -15.47 -10.90 1.22
N LYS A 46 -16.72 -10.81 0.75
CA LYS A 46 -17.68 -11.91 0.82
C LYS A 46 -17.56 -12.75 -0.44
N LEU A 47 -17.29 -14.04 -0.25
CA LEU A 47 -17.33 -15.02 -1.33
C LEU A 47 -18.78 -15.48 -1.55
N GLY A 48 -19.21 -15.48 -2.80
CA GLY A 48 -20.48 -16.02 -3.24
C GLY A 48 -20.40 -17.52 -3.50
N LYS A 49 -21.12 -17.98 -4.54
CA LYS A 49 -21.16 -19.41 -4.87
C LYS A 49 -19.80 -19.88 -5.41
N LYS A 50 -19.39 -21.09 -5.04
CA LYS A 50 -18.30 -21.79 -5.74
C LYS A 50 -18.75 -22.14 -7.15
N ARG A 51 -17.99 -21.69 -8.14
CA ARG A 51 -18.20 -21.91 -9.57
C ARG A 51 -17.45 -23.16 -10.02
N GLU A 52 -17.99 -23.87 -10.99
CA GLU A 52 -17.30 -24.99 -11.62
C GLU A 52 -16.21 -24.46 -12.57
N ASN A 53 -14.98 -24.95 -12.45
CA ASN A 53 -13.82 -24.45 -13.19
C ASN A 53 -13.89 -24.83 -14.69
N PRO A 54 -14.04 -23.87 -15.61
CA PRO A 54 -14.10 -24.13 -17.05
C PRO A 54 -12.72 -24.42 -17.68
N TYR A 55 -11.63 -24.10 -16.98
CA TYR A 55 -10.26 -24.28 -17.47
C TYR A 55 -9.60 -25.54 -16.94
N SER A 56 -10.28 -26.34 -16.10
CA SER A 56 -9.74 -27.61 -15.65
C SER A 56 -9.50 -28.54 -16.84
N VAL A 57 -8.44 -29.34 -16.79
CA VAL A 57 -8.13 -30.33 -17.84
C VAL A 57 -9.34 -31.24 -18.12
N GLU A 58 -10.09 -31.60 -17.08
CA GLU A 58 -11.31 -32.40 -17.20
C GLU A 58 -12.39 -31.70 -18.02
N ASN A 59 -12.72 -30.45 -17.68
CA ASN A 59 -13.82 -29.74 -18.34
C ASN A 59 -13.46 -29.30 -19.77
N ILE A 60 -12.20 -28.98 -20.02
CA ILE A 60 -11.69 -28.73 -21.38
C ILE A 60 -11.78 -30.00 -22.24
N ARG A 61 -11.46 -31.18 -21.69
CA ARG A 61 -11.65 -32.46 -22.40
C ARG A 61 -13.12 -32.77 -22.67
N LYS A 62 -14.01 -32.54 -21.70
CA LYS A 62 -15.47 -32.71 -21.89
C LYS A 62 -16.00 -31.78 -23.00
N ALA A 63 -15.58 -30.51 -22.98
CA ALA A 63 -15.96 -29.53 -24.00
C ALA A 63 -15.49 -29.94 -25.39
N TYR A 64 -14.23 -30.36 -25.51
CA TYR A 64 -13.68 -30.87 -26.77
C TYR A 64 -14.42 -32.12 -27.26
N GLN A 65 -14.72 -33.09 -26.39
CA GLN A 65 -15.50 -34.29 -26.74
C GLN A 65 -16.92 -33.95 -27.22
N ALA A 66 -17.58 -32.98 -26.57
CA ALA A 66 -18.89 -32.50 -27.01
C ALA A 66 -18.82 -31.89 -28.43
N LEU A 67 -17.81 -31.05 -28.70
CA LEU A 67 -17.60 -30.48 -30.03
C LEU A 67 -17.23 -31.52 -31.10
N GLN A 68 -16.57 -32.61 -30.72
CA GLN A 68 -16.34 -33.75 -31.62
C GLN A 68 -17.65 -34.47 -31.95
N ALA A 69 -18.51 -34.70 -30.96
CA ALA A 69 -19.83 -35.30 -31.17
C ALA A 69 -20.72 -34.43 -32.09
N ASP A 70 -20.62 -33.11 -31.95
CA ASP A 70 -21.32 -32.13 -32.79
C ASP A 70 -20.70 -31.99 -34.19
N GLY A 71 -19.57 -32.66 -34.46
CA GLY A 71 -18.86 -32.63 -35.74
C GLY A 71 -18.16 -31.31 -36.05
N LEU A 72 -18.05 -30.41 -35.06
CA LEU A 72 -17.42 -29.09 -35.14
C LEU A 72 -15.90 -29.18 -35.01
N LEU A 73 -15.39 -30.17 -34.27
CA LEU A 73 -13.96 -30.48 -34.19
C LEU A 73 -13.72 -31.95 -34.60
N ARG A 74 -12.67 -32.22 -35.36
CA ARG A 74 -12.40 -33.57 -35.91
C ARG A 74 -10.98 -34.07 -35.68
N ALA A 75 -10.00 -33.17 -35.64
CA ALA A 75 -8.60 -33.54 -35.49
C ALA A 75 -8.31 -33.93 -34.04
N PRO A 76 -7.73 -35.13 -33.78
CA PRO A 76 -7.40 -35.54 -32.42
C PRO A 76 -6.45 -34.54 -31.75
N MET A 77 -6.83 -34.06 -30.58
CA MET A 77 -6.09 -33.06 -29.82
C MET A 77 -5.55 -33.65 -28.52
N ASN A 78 -4.27 -33.41 -28.25
CA ASN A 78 -3.67 -33.79 -26.97
C ASN A 78 -3.86 -32.66 -25.95
N ILE A 79 -4.93 -32.75 -25.16
CA ILE A 79 -5.23 -31.78 -24.10
C ILE A 79 -4.44 -32.16 -22.84
N GLN A 80 -3.44 -31.34 -22.51
CA GLN A 80 -2.58 -31.47 -21.34
C GLN A 80 -2.58 -30.18 -20.53
N ALA A 81 -2.26 -30.30 -19.24
CA ALA A 81 -2.11 -29.14 -18.36
C ALA A 81 -0.99 -28.22 -18.87
N THR A 82 -1.25 -26.92 -18.87
CA THR A 82 -0.26 -25.87 -19.15
C THR A 82 0.11 -25.11 -17.88
N ASN A 83 -0.84 -25.04 -16.94
CA ASN A 83 -0.70 -24.30 -15.69
C ASN A 83 -1.26 -25.09 -14.50
N LEU A 84 -0.85 -24.68 -13.31
CA LEU A 84 -1.32 -25.16 -12.03
C LEU A 84 -2.01 -24.01 -11.29
N TYR A 85 -3.21 -24.25 -10.79
CA TYR A 85 -3.83 -23.38 -9.80
C TYR A 85 -3.40 -23.84 -8.41
N VAL A 86 -2.64 -23.01 -7.71
CA VAL A 86 -1.98 -23.37 -6.45
C VAL A 86 -2.34 -22.35 -5.38
N ARG A 87 -2.38 -22.79 -4.12
CA ARG A 87 -2.34 -21.89 -2.96
C ARG A 87 -1.15 -22.19 -2.07
N PHE A 88 -0.53 -21.14 -1.54
CA PHE A 88 0.55 -21.19 -0.57
C PHE A 88 0.06 -20.69 0.79
N LEU A 89 0.55 -21.26 1.89
CA LEU A 89 0.32 -20.77 3.24
C LEU A 89 1.66 -20.35 3.85
N PRO A 90 2.09 -19.10 3.65
CA PRO A 90 3.34 -18.62 4.23
C PRO A 90 3.23 -18.54 5.75
N LYS A 91 4.31 -18.86 6.45
CA LYS A 91 4.41 -18.80 7.92
C LYS A 91 5.26 -17.63 8.40
N THR A 92 6.06 -17.06 7.51
CA THR A 92 6.99 -15.97 7.81
C THR A 92 6.93 -14.90 6.73
N GLU A 93 7.43 -13.71 7.06
CA GLU A 93 7.54 -12.62 6.09
C GLU A 93 8.48 -13.01 4.94
N ASP A 94 9.58 -13.70 5.23
CA ASP A 94 10.53 -14.14 4.22
C ASP A 94 9.88 -15.07 3.20
N GLU A 95 9.02 -15.99 3.65
CA GLU A 95 8.24 -16.85 2.75
C GLU A 95 7.25 -16.03 1.90
N TYR A 96 6.52 -15.09 2.50
CA TYR A 96 5.60 -14.23 1.75
C TYR A 96 6.31 -13.34 0.73
N GLN A 97 7.46 -12.76 1.10
CA GLN A 97 8.28 -11.95 0.21
C GLN A 97 8.94 -12.79 -0.88
N ALA A 98 9.30 -14.05 -0.59
CA ALA A 98 9.79 -14.97 -1.60
C ALA A 98 8.72 -15.24 -2.68
N LEU A 99 7.44 -15.34 -2.33
CA LEU A 99 6.35 -15.46 -3.30
C LEU A 99 6.21 -14.19 -4.15
N LYS A 100 6.21 -13.00 -3.52
CA LYS A 100 6.08 -11.71 -4.23
C LYS A 100 7.23 -11.48 -5.22
N LYS A 101 8.46 -11.83 -4.86
CA LYS A 101 9.66 -11.69 -5.70
C LYS A 101 9.64 -12.50 -6.99
N GLN A 102 8.77 -13.51 -7.10
CA GLN A 102 8.65 -14.30 -8.32
C GLN A 102 7.91 -13.56 -9.45
N GLY A 103 7.22 -12.46 -9.14
CA GLY A 103 6.54 -11.65 -10.14
C GLY A 103 5.22 -12.24 -10.66
N TYR A 104 4.72 -13.33 -10.07
CA TYR A 104 3.37 -13.82 -10.34
C TYR A 104 2.31 -12.97 -9.64
N GLU A 105 1.13 -12.86 -10.25
CA GLU A 105 0.00 -12.16 -9.64
C GLU A 105 -0.59 -13.02 -8.51
N LEU A 106 -0.62 -12.45 -7.30
CA LEU A 106 -1.04 -13.14 -6.08
C LEU A 106 -2.43 -12.66 -5.64
N PHE A 107 -3.22 -13.59 -5.11
CA PHE A 107 -4.56 -13.33 -4.60
C PHE A 107 -4.67 -13.83 -3.16
N ASP A 108 -5.28 -13.05 -2.29
CA ASP A 108 -5.61 -13.47 -0.92
C ASP A 108 -6.90 -14.31 -0.86
N TYR A 109 -7.70 -14.33 -1.93
CA TYR A 109 -8.95 -15.09 -2.05
C TYR A 109 -8.91 -16.18 -3.13
N PRO A 110 -9.76 -17.22 -3.02
CA PRO A 110 -9.90 -18.26 -4.05
C PRO A 110 -10.59 -17.75 -5.32
N LEU A 111 -10.01 -18.05 -6.48
CA LEU A 111 -10.49 -17.62 -7.81
C LEU A 111 -11.76 -18.35 -8.29
N GLU A 112 -12.05 -19.53 -7.73
CA GLU A 112 -13.23 -20.34 -8.08
C GLU A 112 -14.54 -19.83 -7.45
N TYR A 113 -14.51 -18.75 -6.69
CA TYR A 113 -15.69 -18.19 -6.05
C TYR A 113 -16.12 -16.89 -6.72
N GLU A 114 -17.43 -16.67 -6.77
CA GLU A 114 -17.97 -15.34 -7.06
C GLU A 114 -17.49 -14.36 -5.98
N ARG A 115 -17.18 -13.13 -6.38
CA ARG A 115 -16.83 -12.06 -5.43
C ARG A 115 -18.00 -11.10 -5.30
N VAL A 116 -18.44 -10.82 -4.08
CA VAL A 116 -19.35 -9.70 -3.86
C VAL A 116 -18.55 -8.40 -3.94
N GLU A 117 -19.06 -7.43 -4.69
CA GLU A 117 -18.45 -6.11 -4.89
C GLU A 117 -18.33 -5.34 -3.56
N GLY A 118 -17.29 -4.51 -3.44
CA GLY A 118 -17.13 -3.54 -2.34
C GLY A 118 -16.25 -3.99 -1.17
N GLY A 119 -15.87 -5.27 -1.07
CA GLY A 119 -14.94 -5.74 -0.04
C GLY A 119 -13.53 -5.16 -0.18
N SER A 120 -12.87 -4.97 0.97
CA SER A 120 -11.62 -4.22 1.13
C SER A 120 -10.39 -5.10 1.44
N TYR A 121 -10.60 -6.35 1.88
CA TYR A 121 -9.55 -7.34 2.11
C TYR A 121 -10.16 -8.75 2.23
N TYR A 122 -9.36 -9.82 2.09
CA TYR A 122 -9.82 -11.16 2.41
C TYR A 122 -8.90 -11.87 3.41
N HIS A 123 -9.50 -12.68 4.29
CA HIS A 123 -8.80 -13.62 5.16
C HIS A 123 -9.63 -14.91 5.25
N ASP A 124 -9.01 -16.08 5.06
CA ASP A 124 -9.73 -17.35 5.15
C ASP A 124 -10.32 -17.51 6.57
N PRO A 125 -11.65 -17.63 6.73
CA PRO A 125 -12.28 -17.73 8.05
C PRO A 125 -11.86 -18.96 8.87
N ASN A 126 -11.26 -19.97 8.24
CA ASN A 126 -10.77 -21.17 8.90
C ASN A 126 -9.34 -21.05 9.43
N LEU A 127 -8.65 -19.94 9.13
CA LEU A 127 -7.31 -19.65 9.63
C LEU A 127 -7.35 -18.67 10.81
N PRO A 128 -6.34 -18.68 11.69
CA PRO A 128 -6.20 -17.66 12.74
C PRO A 128 -6.20 -16.25 12.15
N LYS A 129 -6.91 -15.31 12.79
CA LYS A 129 -7.00 -13.91 12.34
C LYS A 129 -5.66 -13.15 12.43
N ASP A 130 -4.75 -13.65 13.25
CA ASP A 130 -3.47 -13.04 13.61
C ASP A 130 -2.28 -13.62 12.84
N GLY A 131 -2.50 -14.10 11.62
CA GLY A 131 -1.44 -14.61 10.75
C GLY A 131 -1.74 -14.44 9.27
N PHE A 132 -0.92 -15.07 8.43
CA PHE A 132 -1.14 -15.09 6.99
C PHE A 132 -2.38 -15.93 6.62
N THR A 133 -3.03 -15.51 5.53
CA THR A 133 -4.06 -16.29 4.84
C THR A 133 -3.43 -17.13 3.72
N TRP A 134 -4.24 -17.98 3.08
CA TRP A 134 -3.88 -18.62 1.81
C TRP A 134 -3.62 -17.59 0.71
N ILE A 135 -2.53 -17.77 0.00
CA ILE A 135 -2.14 -16.96 -1.16
C ILE A 135 -2.29 -17.81 -2.42
N TYR A 136 -3.26 -17.46 -3.25
CA TYR A 136 -3.62 -18.15 -4.48
C TYR A 136 -2.84 -17.57 -5.67
N VAL A 137 -2.39 -18.45 -6.56
CA VAL A 137 -1.57 -18.09 -7.72
C VAL A 137 -1.72 -19.13 -8.84
N VAL A 138 -1.49 -18.69 -10.07
CA VAL A 138 -1.45 -19.54 -11.26
C VAL A 138 -0.01 -19.63 -11.75
N LEU A 139 0.51 -20.86 -11.82
CA LEU A 139 1.91 -21.15 -12.12
C LEU A 139 2.01 -22.03 -13.37
N PRO A 140 3.12 -22.02 -14.12
CA PRO A 140 3.32 -23.00 -15.20
C PRO A 140 3.55 -24.41 -14.63
N VAL A 141 3.23 -25.45 -15.41
CA VAL A 141 3.35 -26.86 -14.97
C VAL A 141 4.77 -27.31 -14.63
N ASP A 142 5.78 -26.62 -15.14
CA ASP A 142 7.20 -26.87 -14.88
C ASP A 142 7.75 -26.05 -13.69
N TYR A 143 6.88 -25.34 -12.97
CA TYR A 143 7.27 -24.55 -11.80
C TYR A 143 7.91 -25.43 -10.71
N VAL A 144 9.04 -24.98 -10.17
CA VAL A 144 9.78 -25.66 -9.11
C VAL A 144 9.34 -25.12 -7.75
N PHE A 145 8.65 -25.96 -6.98
CA PHE A 145 8.21 -25.62 -5.63
C PHE A 145 9.39 -25.60 -4.64
N GLY A 146 9.43 -24.56 -3.81
CA GLY A 146 10.31 -24.48 -2.65
C GLY A 146 9.67 -25.07 -1.39
N ASP A 147 10.17 -24.69 -0.22
CA ASP A 147 9.77 -25.26 1.07
C ASP A 147 8.51 -24.64 1.69
N ILE A 148 7.92 -23.62 1.05
CA ILE A 148 6.69 -22.97 1.52
C ILE A 148 5.53 -23.97 1.42
N GLN A 149 4.72 -24.11 2.47
CA GLN A 149 3.54 -24.97 2.45
C GLN A 149 2.62 -24.60 1.28
N TYR A 150 2.26 -25.59 0.44
CA TYR A 150 1.42 -25.37 -0.74
C TYR A 150 0.45 -26.51 -1.00
N GLU A 151 -0.59 -26.21 -1.78
CA GLU A 151 -1.57 -27.17 -2.28
C GLU A 151 -1.88 -26.88 -3.76
N ILE A 152 -1.74 -27.89 -4.62
CA ILE A 152 -2.22 -27.83 -6.01
C ILE A 152 -3.72 -28.08 -5.98
N ILE A 153 -4.50 -27.07 -6.37
CA ILE A 153 -5.96 -27.12 -6.37
C ILE A 153 -6.48 -27.75 -7.66
N SER A 154 -5.89 -27.38 -8.81
CA SER A 154 -6.32 -27.87 -10.11
C SER A 154 -5.22 -27.77 -11.16
N GLU A 155 -5.19 -28.73 -12.08
CA GLU A 155 -4.47 -28.61 -13.35
C GLU A 155 -5.33 -27.85 -14.36
N LEU A 156 -4.74 -26.83 -14.97
CA LEU A 156 -5.41 -25.93 -15.90
C LEU A 156 -4.87 -26.10 -17.31
N VAL A 157 -5.75 -25.89 -18.29
CA VAL A 157 -5.38 -25.63 -19.69
C VAL A 157 -5.67 -24.17 -19.96
N LEU A 158 -4.63 -23.37 -20.09
CA LEU A 158 -4.70 -21.96 -20.45
C LEU A 158 -3.93 -21.76 -21.75
N GLN A 159 -4.50 -20.98 -22.65
CA GLN A 159 -3.79 -20.52 -23.84
C GLN A 159 -3.47 -19.04 -23.65
N ASP A 160 -2.20 -18.68 -23.79
CA ASP A 160 -1.76 -17.29 -23.73
C ASP A 160 -2.50 -16.52 -24.83
N GLU A 161 -3.42 -15.65 -24.43
CA GLU A 161 -4.09 -14.75 -25.36
C GLU A 161 -3.07 -13.65 -25.67
N SER A 162 -2.49 -13.72 -26.87
CA SER A 162 -1.33 -12.92 -27.28
C SER A 162 -1.33 -11.45 -26.81
N GLU A 163 -0.16 -10.92 -26.46
CA GLU A 163 0.15 -9.50 -26.70
C GLU A 163 1.49 -9.36 -27.42
N ALA A 164 1.41 -8.70 -28.58
CA ALA A 164 2.29 -7.74 -29.23
C ALA A 164 3.56 -7.15 -28.54
N SER A 165 4.19 -7.76 -27.54
CA SER A 165 5.46 -7.27 -26.99
C SER A 165 6.37 -8.39 -26.45
N GLY A 166 7.26 -8.87 -27.31
CA GLY A 166 8.70 -9.07 -27.05
C GLY A 166 9.24 -9.78 -25.80
N MET A 167 8.48 -10.54 -25.01
CA MET A 167 9.06 -11.37 -23.94
C MET A 167 8.66 -12.85 -24.08
N ALA A 168 9.66 -13.71 -23.87
CA ALA A 168 9.71 -15.08 -24.35
C ALA A 168 8.65 -16.00 -23.72
N ALA A 169 7.81 -16.59 -24.58
CA ALA A 169 6.97 -17.72 -24.25
C ALA A 169 7.84 -18.91 -23.83
N ALA A 170 7.64 -19.38 -22.59
CA ALA A 170 8.17 -20.65 -22.13
C ALA A 170 7.55 -21.80 -22.96
N GLN A 171 8.42 -22.72 -23.36
CA GLN A 171 8.24 -23.98 -24.10
C GLN A 171 6.84 -24.31 -24.68
N LYS A 172 6.77 -24.23 -26.02
CA LYS A 172 5.66 -24.66 -26.87
C LYS A 172 5.32 -26.15 -26.71
N VAL A 173 4.29 -26.47 -25.94
CA VAL A 173 3.29 -27.44 -26.41
C VAL A 173 2.69 -26.84 -27.69
N LYS A 174 2.45 -27.64 -28.74
CA LYS A 174 1.77 -27.13 -29.95
C LYS A 174 0.49 -26.43 -29.51
N ALA A 175 0.46 -25.10 -29.58
CA ALA A 175 -0.71 -24.32 -29.23
C ALA A 175 -1.89 -24.84 -30.05
N ILE A 176 -3.02 -25.07 -29.37
CA ILE A 176 -4.28 -25.37 -30.04
C ILE A 176 -4.56 -24.21 -31.01
N ASP A 177 -5.08 -24.52 -32.20
CA ASP A 177 -5.45 -23.46 -33.15
C ASP A 177 -6.39 -22.47 -32.45
N THR A 178 -6.16 -21.16 -32.64
CA THR A 178 -6.90 -20.12 -31.90
C THR A 178 -8.42 -20.23 -32.10
N ASN A 179 -8.88 -20.69 -33.27
CA ASN A 179 -10.30 -20.88 -33.53
C ASN A 179 -10.84 -22.11 -32.78
N ASP A 180 -10.11 -23.22 -32.83
CA ASP A 180 -10.45 -24.45 -32.10
C ASP A 180 -10.50 -24.19 -30.59
N TRP A 181 -9.50 -23.49 -30.04
CA TRP A 181 -9.48 -23.06 -28.65
C TRP A 181 -10.68 -22.19 -28.31
N SER A 182 -11.03 -21.26 -29.20
CA SER A 182 -12.16 -20.38 -28.97
C SER A 182 -13.48 -21.14 -28.81
N LEU A 183 -13.69 -22.17 -29.64
CA LEU A 183 -14.84 -23.08 -29.55
C LEU A 183 -14.82 -23.92 -28.28
N ILE A 184 -13.66 -24.52 -27.95
CA ILE A 184 -13.50 -25.36 -26.75
C ILE A 184 -13.77 -24.56 -25.48
N GLU A 185 -13.18 -23.36 -25.38
CA GLU A 185 -13.36 -22.48 -24.23
C GLU A 185 -14.83 -22.06 -24.07
N GLU A 186 -15.50 -21.68 -25.16
CA GLU A 186 -16.92 -21.34 -25.16
C GLU A 186 -17.79 -22.52 -24.70
N LYS A 187 -17.54 -23.71 -25.26
CA LYS A 187 -18.28 -24.92 -24.87
C LYS A 187 -18.01 -25.29 -23.42
N SER A 188 -16.81 -25.05 -22.91
CA SER A 188 -16.50 -25.30 -21.50
C SER A 188 -17.23 -24.34 -20.57
N PHE A 189 -17.32 -23.05 -20.93
CA PHE A 189 -18.16 -22.10 -20.19
C PHE A 189 -19.62 -22.53 -20.18
N GLU A 190 -20.17 -22.97 -21.31
CA GLU A 190 -21.55 -23.48 -21.39
C GLU A 190 -21.77 -24.70 -20.48
N LEU A 191 -20.91 -25.72 -20.57
CA LEU A 191 -21.06 -26.97 -19.81
C LEU A 191 -20.90 -26.78 -18.29
N THR A 192 -20.20 -25.72 -17.87
CA THR A 192 -19.95 -25.39 -16.45
C THR A 192 -20.89 -24.33 -15.88
N GLY A 193 -21.88 -23.85 -16.66
CA GLY A 193 -22.82 -22.81 -16.23
C GLY A 193 -22.19 -21.42 -16.06
N ASN A 194 -21.19 -21.11 -16.87
CA ASN A 194 -20.41 -19.88 -16.85
C ASN A 194 -20.52 -19.09 -18.17
N GLU A 195 -21.61 -19.27 -18.91
CA GLU A 195 -21.87 -18.67 -20.22
C GLU A 195 -21.86 -17.13 -20.24
N TYR A 196 -21.99 -16.49 -19.08
CA TYR A 196 -21.86 -15.05 -18.97
C TYR A 196 -20.43 -14.56 -19.26
N TYR A 197 -19.40 -15.41 -19.18
CA TYR A 197 -18.03 -15.14 -19.65
C TYR A 197 -17.81 -15.40 -21.15
N SER A 198 -18.85 -15.84 -21.87
CA SER A 198 -18.83 -16.06 -23.32
C SER A 198 -19.74 -15.10 -24.10
N LYS A 199 -20.22 -14.00 -23.48
CA LYS A 199 -21.14 -13.01 -24.09
C LYS A 199 -20.72 -12.62 -25.52
N LYS A 200 -21.70 -12.68 -26.44
CA LYS A 200 -21.59 -12.35 -27.87
C LYS A 200 -22.28 -11.02 -28.15
N GLU A 201 -21.60 -10.11 -28.84
CA GLU A 201 -22.24 -8.98 -29.53
C GLU A 201 -22.13 -9.20 -31.04
N SER A 202 -23.10 -9.89 -31.66
CA SER A 202 -23.42 -9.73 -33.09
C SER A 202 -24.55 -10.66 -33.51
N THR A 203 -25.48 -10.12 -34.30
CA THR A 203 -26.55 -10.83 -35.03
C THR A 203 -26.04 -11.60 -36.26
N ASN A 204 -24.76 -11.51 -36.60
CA ASN A 204 -24.11 -12.26 -37.69
C ASN A 204 -22.71 -12.74 -37.24
N GLY A 205 -22.61 -13.98 -36.76
CA GLY A 205 -21.34 -14.68 -36.53
C GLY A 205 -20.84 -14.71 -35.07
N MET A 206 -20.18 -15.83 -34.72
CA MET A 206 -19.61 -16.13 -33.39
C MET A 206 -18.34 -15.30 -33.13
N MET A 207 -18.46 -14.03 -32.73
CA MET A 207 -17.31 -13.25 -32.24
C MET A 207 -17.42 -12.99 -30.73
N LYS A 208 -16.37 -13.39 -29.99
CA LYS A 208 -16.20 -13.07 -28.57
C LYS A 208 -16.00 -11.57 -28.41
N VAL A 209 -16.59 -10.99 -27.37
CA VAL A 209 -16.30 -9.60 -26.98
C VAL A 209 -14.85 -9.51 -26.54
N LYS A 210 -14.06 -8.68 -27.25
CA LYS A 210 -12.69 -8.34 -26.84
C LYS A 210 -12.74 -7.16 -25.88
N VAL A 211 -12.15 -7.34 -24.70
CA VAL A 211 -12.14 -6.33 -23.63
C VAL A 211 -10.71 -5.87 -23.43
N LYS A 212 -10.43 -4.60 -23.74
CA LYS A 212 -9.20 -3.93 -23.34
C LYS A 212 -9.48 -3.11 -22.08
N PRO A 213 -9.05 -3.56 -20.89
CA PRO A 213 -9.42 -2.90 -19.65
C PRO A 213 -8.96 -1.44 -19.64
N SER A 214 -9.86 -0.56 -19.19
CA SER A 214 -9.63 0.88 -19.13
C SER A 214 -10.61 1.55 -18.16
N GLY A 215 -10.30 2.78 -17.75
CA GLY A 215 -11.20 3.58 -16.93
C GLY A 215 -10.45 4.64 -16.12
N ARG A 216 -11.05 5.07 -15.02
CA ARG A 216 -10.53 6.17 -14.19
C ARG A 216 -10.77 5.95 -12.70
N ILE A 217 -9.74 6.11 -11.88
CA ILE A 217 -9.80 6.02 -10.42
C ILE A 217 -9.54 7.40 -9.81
N THR A 218 -10.53 7.91 -9.09
CA THR A 218 -10.49 9.23 -8.47
C THR A 218 -10.90 9.17 -7.01
N ILE A 219 -10.58 10.23 -6.27
CA ILE A 219 -11.05 10.46 -4.90
C ILE A 219 -11.74 11.82 -4.82
N GLU A 220 -12.85 11.89 -4.10
CA GLU A 220 -13.46 13.14 -3.67
C GLU A 220 -12.71 13.67 -2.45
N ASP A 221 -11.82 14.64 -2.67
CA ASP A 221 -11.00 15.22 -1.61
C ASP A 221 -11.86 16.18 -0.76
N ASP A 222 -12.08 15.80 0.49
CA ASP A 222 -12.96 16.51 1.43
C ASP A 222 -12.36 17.82 1.97
N VAL A 223 -11.11 18.15 1.67
CA VAL A 223 -10.49 19.43 2.02
C VAL A 223 -10.47 20.37 0.82
N LEU A 224 -10.04 19.87 -0.34
CA LEU A 224 -10.02 20.63 -1.59
C LEU A 224 -11.42 20.78 -2.22
N LYS A 225 -12.41 20.03 -1.72
CA LYS A 225 -13.81 20.01 -2.19
C LYS A 225 -13.91 19.76 -3.70
N ARG A 226 -13.07 18.86 -4.21
CA ARG A 226 -13.04 18.50 -5.63
C ARG A 226 -12.61 17.05 -5.83
N GLU A 227 -13.00 16.51 -6.98
CA GLU A 227 -12.50 15.22 -7.45
C GLU A 227 -11.08 15.37 -8.00
N ILE A 228 -10.20 14.45 -7.61
CA ILE A 228 -8.82 14.38 -8.10
C ILE A 228 -8.51 12.97 -8.59
N GLY A 229 -7.71 12.87 -9.65
CA GLY A 229 -7.17 11.60 -10.11
C GLY A 229 -6.16 11.05 -9.10
N ILE A 230 -6.18 9.73 -8.86
CA ILE A 230 -5.18 9.08 -8.03
C ILE A 230 -4.14 8.45 -8.96
N GLU A 231 -2.91 8.96 -8.91
CA GLU A 231 -1.82 8.49 -9.77
C GLU A 231 -1.18 7.19 -9.25
N GLY A 232 -0.77 6.33 -10.19
CA GLY A 232 0.01 5.14 -9.89
C GLY A 232 -0.73 4.03 -9.16
N VAL A 233 -2.06 4.01 -9.17
CA VAL A 233 -2.88 2.94 -8.57
C VAL A 233 -2.78 1.67 -9.41
N LYS A 234 -2.49 0.52 -8.79
CA LYS A 234 -2.52 -0.79 -9.45
C LYS A 234 -3.97 -1.23 -9.65
N VAL A 235 -4.45 -1.16 -10.88
CA VAL A 235 -5.76 -1.71 -11.26
C VAL A 235 -5.52 -3.09 -11.87
N ARG A 236 -6.19 -4.10 -11.35
CA ARG A 236 -6.13 -5.48 -11.82
C ARG A 236 -7.44 -5.85 -12.50
N ALA A 237 -7.33 -6.53 -13.64
CA ALA A 237 -8.44 -7.19 -14.30
C ALA A 237 -8.13 -8.68 -14.41
N SER A 238 -9.10 -9.52 -14.08
CA SER A 238 -8.99 -10.97 -14.17
C SER A 238 -10.15 -11.59 -14.92
N ARG A 239 -9.85 -12.62 -15.71
CA ARG A 239 -10.83 -13.53 -16.29
C ARG A 239 -10.45 -14.92 -15.81
N TRP A 240 -11.10 -15.36 -14.73
CA TRP A 240 -10.73 -16.59 -14.02
C TRP A 240 -9.25 -16.62 -13.62
N PHE A 241 -8.46 -17.47 -14.27
CA PHE A 241 -7.05 -17.75 -13.96
C PHE A 241 -6.07 -16.88 -14.74
N THR A 242 -6.58 -16.03 -15.64
CA THR A 242 -5.76 -15.03 -16.34
C THR A 242 -5.96 -13.69 -15.69
N ALA A 243 -4.88 -13.09 -15.16
CA ALA A 243 -4.91 -11.77 -14.55
C ALA A 243 -3.81 -10.87 -15.09
N LYS A 244 -4.16 -9.61 -15.29
CA LYS A 244 -3.25 -8.55 -15.75
C LYS A 244 -3.53 -7.29 -14.95
N TYR A 245 -2.62 -6.33 -15.01
CA TYR A 245 -2.79 -5.05 -14.34
C TYR A 245 -2.27 -3.89 -15.18
N GLY A 246 -2.72 -2.70 -14.82
CA GLY A 246 -2.23 -1.42 -15.32
C GLY A 246 -2.15 -0.41 -14.19
N TYR A 247 -1.42 0.69 -14.42
CA TYR A 247 -1.33 1.79 -13.47
C TYR A 247 -2.07 3.01 -13.98
N THR A 248 -2.67 3.77 -13.07
CA THR A 248 -3.28 5.05 -13.40
C THR A 248 -2.23 6.13 -13.66
N ASN A 249 -2.51 7.04 -14.59
CA ASN A 249 -1.74 8.26 -14.84
C ASN A 249 -2.11 9.38 -13.84
N SER A 250 -1.53 10.57 -14.01
CA SER A 250 -1.80 11.76 -13.17
C SER A 250 -3.27 12.22 -13.14
N ASN A 251 -4.06 11.87 -14.16
CA ASN A 251 -5.50 12.16 -14.22
C ASN A 251 -6.36 11.05 -13.59
N GLY A 252 -5.73 9.99 -13.07
CA GLY A 252 -6.38 8.79 -12.56
C GLY A 252 -6.79 7.79 -13.64
N GLU A 253 -6.44 8.01 -14.90
CA GLU A 253 -6.88 7.17 -16.02
C GLU A 253 -5.94 5.98 -16.21
N TYR A 254 -6.48 4.82 -16.56
CA TYR A 254 -5.68 3.63 -16.87
C TYR A 254 -6.16 2.96 -18.15
N THR A 255 -5.23 2.28 -18.82
CA THR A 255 -5.50 1.31 -19.87
C THR A 255 -4.46 0.21 -19.81
N PHE A 256 -4.85 -1.03 -20.13
CA PHE A 256 -3.93 -2.15 -20.08
C PHE A 256 -3.25 -2.36 -21.43
N ASN A 257 -2.02 -2.83 -21.42
CA ASN A 257 -1.36 -3.43 -22.59
C ASN A 257 -1.72 -4.92 -22.67
N TYR A 258 -3.00 -5.23 -22.49
CA TYR A 258 -3.58 -6.57 -22.60
C TYR A 258 -5.04 -6.51 -23.02
N THR A 259 -5.43 -7.36 -23.98
CA THR A 259 -6.82 -7.52 -24.44
C THR A 259 -7.33 -8.91 -24.12
N PHE A 260 -8.36 -9.00 -23.27
CA PHE A 260 -9.03 -10.25 -22.90
C PHE A 260 -10.05 -10.66 -23.97
N ASN A 261 -10.22 -11.98 -24.20
CA ASN A 261 -11.29 -12.50 -25.06
C ASN A 261 -12.57 -12.80 -24.28
N GLY A 262 -13.06 -11.83 -23.52
CA GLY A 262 -14.33 -11.90 -22.84
C GLY A 262 -14.42 -10.93 -21.67
N PRO A 263 -15.56 -10.93 -20.95
CA PRO A 263 -15.77 -10.09 -19.78
C PRO A 263 -14.72 -10.36 -18.68
N VAL A 264 -14.37 -9.31 -17.94
CA VAL A 264 -13.36 -9.34 -16.87
C VAL A 264 -13.93 -8.87 -15.55
N ASP A 265 -13.30 -9.28 -14.46
CA ASP A 265 -13.58 -8.80 -13.12
C ASP A 265 -12.48 -7.82 -12.70
N TYR A 266 -12.85 -6.69 -12.12
CA TYR A 266 -11.91 -5.64 -11.73
C TYR A 266 -11.62 -5.62 -10.22
N SER A 267 -10.42 -5.16 -9.86
CA SER A 267 -10.07 -4.80 -8.49
C SER A 267 -8.96 -3.74 -8.45
N ILE A 268 -8.91 -2.94 -7.40
CA ILE A 268 -7.71 -2.17 -7.03
C ILE A 268 -6.90 -2.99 -6.04
N VAL A 269 -5.57 -2.95 -6.16
CA VAL A 269 -4.63 -3.47 -5.17
C VAL A 269 -3.78 -2.31 -4.66
N TRP A 270 -3.85 -2.02 -3.36
CA TRP A 270 -3.15 -0.87 -2.77
C TRP A 270 -1.69 -1.22 -2.48
N GLU A 271 -0.90 -1.41 -3.54
CA GLU A 271 0.53 -1.69 -3.45
C GLU A 271 1.30 -1.08 -4.62
N ARG A 272 2.60 -0.92 -4.43
CA ARG A 272 3.59 -0.74 -5.50
C ARG A 272 4.83 -1.58 -5.17
N GLU A 273 5.86 -1.44 -6.02
CA GLU A 273 7.14 -2.11 -5.83
C GLU A 273 7.72 -1.82 -4.44
N ASP A 274 7.74 -0.56 -4.03
CA ASP A 274 8.40 -0.12 -2.79
C ASP A 274 7.50 -0.11 -1.53
N TRP A 275 6.18 -0.28 -1.66
CA TRP A 275 5.25 -0.27 -0.52
C TRP A 275 4.06 -1.21 -0.65
N ASP A 276 3.53 -1.62 0.50
CA ASP A 276 2.38 -2.51 0.66
C ASP A 276 1.41 -1.93 1.68
N ILE A 277 0.19 -1.56 1.25
CA ILE A 277 -0.86 -1.10 2.17
C ILE A 277 -1.69 -2.31 2.59
N ARG A 278 -1.84 -2.47 3.90
CA ARG A 278 -2.53 -3.60 4.53
C ARG A 278 -3.76 -3.12 5.30
N HIS A 279 -4.80 -3.95 5.30
CA HIS A 279 -5.89 -3.83 6.27
C HIS A 279 -5.39 -4.42 7.60
N GLY A 280 -5.11 -3.54 8.56
CA GLY A 280 -4.43 -3.90 9.80
C GLY A 280 -3.03 -4.46 9.55
N VAL A 281 -2.76 -5.65 10.08
CA VAL A 281 -1.39 -6.22 10.12
C VAL A 281 -1.09 -7.11 8.91
N TRP A 282 -2.05 -7.95 8.50
CA TRP A 282 -1.78 -9.12 7.67
C TRP A 282 -2.38 -9.06 6.27
N ALA A 283 -3.60 -8.52 6.15
CA ALA A 283 -4.37 -8.65 4.93
C ALA A 283 -4.02 -7.55 3.91
N GLN A 284 -3.91 -7.91 2.64
CA GLN A 284 -3.69 -6.95 1.56
C GLN A 284 -4.90 -6.01 1.47
N ALA A 285 -4.67 -4.69 1.50
CA ALA A 285 -5.73 -3.75 1.19
C ALA A 285 -6.04 -3.81 -0.32
N THR A 286 -7.30 -4.08 -0.65
CA THR A 286 -7.83 -4.14 -2.01
C THR A 286 -9.14 -3.37 -2.11
N TYR A 287 -9.64 -3.16 -3.32
CA TYR A 287 -11.03 -2.76 -3.56
C TYR A 287 -11.61 -3.68 -4.62
N ASN A 288 -12.55 -4.54 -4.24
CA ASN A 288 -13.22 -5.41 -5.20
C ASN A 288 -14.24 -4.61 -6.01
N GLY A 289 -13.98 -4.55 -7.32
CA GLY A 289 -14.86 -3.92 -8.29
C GLY A 289 -15.92 -4.86 -8.84
N PRO A 290 -16.61 -4.44 -9.90
CA PRO A 290 -17.63 -5.23 -10.57
C PRO A 290 -17.02 -6.45 -11.27
N ASN A 291 -17.84 -7.49 -11.40
CA ASN A 291 -17.49 -8.71 -12.11
C ASN A 291 -18.10 -8.71 -13.52
N THR A 292 -17.49 -9.46 -14.44
CA THR A 292 -18.05 -9.77 -15.76
C THR A 292 -18.35 -8.53 -16.61
N VAL A 293 -17.47 -7.54 -16.53
CA VAL A 293 -17.57 -6.26 -17.23
C VAL A 293 -16.94 -6.37 -18.62
N THR A 294 -17.64 -5.86 -19.63
CA THR A 294 -17.14 -5.75 -21.02
C THR A 294 -16.65 -4.37 -21.40
N ASN A 295 -16.91 -3.37 -20.55
CA ASN A 295 -16.64 -1.95 -20.80
C ASN A 295 -15.58 -1.40 -19.82
N SER A 296 -15.38 -0.08 -19.83
CA SER A 296 -14.49 0.59 -18.88
C SER A 296 -15.03 0.54 -17.45
N TRP A 297 -14.14 0.46 -16.45
CA TRP A 297 -14.49 0.58 -15.03
C TRP A 297 -13.87 1.82 -14.40
N SER A 298 -14.72 2.72 -13.91
CA SER A 298 -14.28 3.94 -13.21
C SER A 298 -14.85 3.98 -11.80
N VAL A 299 -14.04 4.41 -10.85
CA VAL A 299 -14.38 4.49 -9.42
C VAL A 299 -14.13 5.89 -8.92
N LYS A 300 -15.11 6.44 -8.21
CA LYS A 300 -14.94 7.62 -7.37
C LYS A 300 -14.97 7.21 -5.90
N ILE A 301 -13.79 7.19 -5.28
CA ILE A 301 -13.64 6.93 -3.85
C ILE A 301 -14.14 8.15 -3.08
N ASN A 302 -15.02 7.93 -2.13
CA ASN A 302 -15.55 8.98 -1.26
C ASN A 302 -15.23 8.61 0.19
N ASN A 303 -15.49 9.54 1.11
CA ASN A 303 -15.11 9.35 2.51
C ASN A 303 -15.91 8.27 3.25
N SER A 304 -16.90 7.60 2.66
CA SER A 304 -17.80 6.70 3.40
C SER A 304 -17.16 5.43 3.98
N ASN A 305 -16.05 4.94 3.43
CA ASN A 305 -15.42 3.67 3.87
C ASN A 305 -13.89 3.77 3.92
N ILE A 306 -13.25 2.65 4.29
CA ILE A 306 -11.80 2.58 4.48
C ILE A 306 -10.97 2.82 3.20
N GLN A 307 -11.57 2.70 2.01
CA GLN A 307 -10.91 2.99 0.73
C GLN A 307 -10.43 4.43 0.64
N PHE A 308 -11.13 5.36 1.30
CA PHE A 308 -10.70 6.75 1.41
C PHE A 308 -9.34 6.89 2.11
N VAL A 309 -9.09 6.06 3.13
CA VAL A 309 -7.83 6.08 3.88
C VAL A 309 -6.73 5.45 3.04
N TYR A 310 -6.98 4.28 2.44
CA TYR A 310 -6.01 3.64 1.54
C TYR A 310 -5.61 4.56 0.39
N ALA A 311 -6.58 5.24 -0.22
CA ALA A 311 -6.33 6.19 -1.29
C ALA A 311 -5.42 7.35 -0.87
N ASN A 312 -5.66 7.95 0.31
CA ASN A 312 -4.83 9.06 0.81
C ASN A 312 -3.44 8.60 1.26
N VAL A 313 -3.32 7.41 1.86
CA VAL A 313 -2.03 6.78 2.17
C VAL A 313 -1.25 6.51 0.88
N HIS A 314 -1.89 5.94 -0.13
CA HIS A 314 -1.28 5.70 -1.44
C HIS A 314 -0.83 7.00 -2.10
N ARG A 315 -1.64 8.07 -2.06
CA ARG A 315 -1.25 9.39 -2.59
C ARG A 315 0.00 9.93 -1.90
N ALA A 316 0.11 9.79 -0.58
CA ALA A 316 1.28 10.22 0.18
C ALA A 316 2.53 9.39 -0.19
N CYS A 317 2.39 8.06 -0.27
CA CYS A 317 3.46 7.18 -0.74
C CYS A 317 3.91 7.55 -2.16
N PHE A 318 2.97 7.65 -3.10
CA PHE A 318 3.29 8.00 -4.47
C PHE A 318 4.02 9.35 -4.55
N THR A 319 3.60 10.33 -3.75
CA THR A 319 4.29 11.63 -3.69
C THR A 319 5.73 11.47 -3.20
N TYR A 320 5.95 10.77 -2.08
CA TYR A 320 7.27 10.64 -1.47
C TYR A 320 8.23 9.80 -2.34
N TRP A 321 7.76 8.71 -2.98
CA TRP A 321 8.65 7.88 -3.79
C TRP A 321 8.87 8.40 -5.22
N PHE A 322 7.86 9.01 -5.84
CA PHE A 322 7.92 9.38 -7.27
C PHE A 322 7.99 10.89 -7.53
N ASN A 323 7.40 11.73 -6.66
CA ASN A 323 7.27 13.18 -6.90
C ASN A 323 8.09 14.05 -5.94
N ILE A 324 9.00 13.45 -5.17
CA ILE A 324 9.80 14.18 -4.16
C ILE A 324 11.03 14.90 -4.73
N SER A 325 11.34 14.68 -6.01
CA SER A 325 12.53 15.23 -6.66
C SER A 325 12.63 16.75 -6.59
N SER A 326 11.49 17.46 -6.56
CA SER A 326 11.42 18.92 -6.39
C SER A 326 11.89 19.42 -5.02
N PHE A 327 11.88 18.56 -3.99
CA PHE A 327 12.37 18.88 -2.65
C PHE A 327 13.81 18.44 -2.40
N GLY A 328 14.36 17.58 -3.26
CA GLY A 328 15.76 17.14 -3.23
C GLY A 328 16.14 16.26 -2.01
N ILE A 329 15.14 15.70 -1.32
CA ILE A 329 15.33 14.81 -0.16
C ILE A 329 15.32 13.33 -0.57
N LYS A 330 15.87 12.47 0.29
CA LYS A 330 15.94 11.03 0.07
C LYS A 330 14.54 10.41 0.15
N THR A 331 14.26 9.44 -0.71
CA THR A 331 13.05 8.61 -0.62
C THR A 331 13.17 7.66 0.59
N PRO A 332 12.05 7.17 1.14
CA PRO A 332 12.09 6.03 2.05
C PRO A 332 12.73 4.82 1.35
N PRO A 333 13.17 3.79 2.11
CA PRO A 333 13.93 2.72 1.51
C PRO A 333 13.10 1.93 0.49
N LYS A 334 13.74 1.62 -0.63
CA LYS A 334 13.17 0.87 -1.75
C LYS A 334 13.22 -0.63 -1.52
N ASP A 335 12.35 -1.37 -2.18
CA ASP A 335 12.38 -2.84 -2.11
C ASP A 335 13.68 -3.37 -2.72
N SER A 336 14.26 -4.40 -2.08
CA SER A 336 15.46 -5.08 -2.57
C SER A 336 15.60 -6.47 -1.96
N SER A 337 16.55 -7.27 -2.46
CA SER A 337 16.83 -8.62 -1.96
C SER A 337 17.07 -8.67 -0.44
N TRP A 338 17.56 -7.57 0.15
CA TRP A 338 17.95 -7.46 1.57
C TRP A 338 17.13 -6.43 2.36
N SER A 339 16.14 -5.80 1.73
CA SER A 339 15.26 -4.81 2.36
C SER A 339 13.86 -4.94 1.79
N PRO A 340 12.91 -5.59 2.50
CA PRO A 340 11.55 -5.77 1.99
C PRO A 340 10.85 -4.41 1.90
N ARG A 341 9.89 -4.25 0.98
CA ARG A 341 9.01 -3.07 0.86
C ARG A 341 8.48 -2.52 2.18
N VAL A 342 8.19 -1.21 2.23
CA VAL A 342 7.55 -0.58 3.40
C VAL A 342 6.13 -1.12 3.56
N LYS A 343 5.83 -1.66 4.74
CA LYS A 343 4.49 -2.17 5.06
C LYS A 343 3.73 -1.12 5.87
N ILE A 344 2.56 -0.73 5.38
CA ILE A 344 1.73 0.30 5.98
C ILE A 344 0.40 -0.32 6.39
N GLY A 345 0.19 -0.47 7.69
CA GLY A 345 -1.03 -1.03 8.27
C GLY A 345 -2.03 0.09 8.49
N VAL A 346 -3.21 -0.06 7.89
CA VAL A 346 -4.29 0.92 8.02
C VAL A 346 -5.41 0.30 8.86
N TYR A 347 -5.81 1.01 9.90
CA TYR A 347 -6.79 0.56 10.89
C TYR A 347 -8.04 1.42 10.82
N ASP A 348 -9.21 0.80 10.69
CA ASP A 348 -10.49 1.52 10.72
C ASP A 348 -10.98 1.82 12.14
N THR A 349 -10.10 2.43 12.93
CA THR A 349 -10.34 2.75 14.34
C THR A 349 -9.68 4.07 14.70
N ALA A 350 -9.92 4.53 15.92
CA ALA A 350 -9.17 5.65 16.47
C ALA A 350 -7.82 5.18 17.02
N GLY A 351 -6.75 5.91 16.68
CA GLY A 351 -5.42 5.62 17.19
C GLY A 351 -4.41 6.69 16.83
N ARG A 352 -3.17 6.48 17.28
CA ARG A 352 -2.03 7.35 16.98
C ARG A 352 -1.15 6.68 15.94
N ALA A 353 -0.91 7.36 14.83
CA ALA A 353 0.03 6.88 13.83
C ALA A 353 1.45 6.79 14.41
N TYR A 354 2.23 5.85 13.90
CA TYR A 354 3.64 5.70 14.27
C TYR A 354 4.42 5.03 13.15
N ALA A 355 5.74 5.24 13.16
CA ALA A 355 6.71 4.56 12.31
C ALA A 355 7.78 3.90 13.17
N SER A 356 8.01 2.61 12.94
CA SER A 356 9.14 1.89 13.49
C SER A 356 9.90 1.20 12.36
N PRO A 357 11.00 1.81 11.86
CA PRO A 357 11.75 1.29 10.73
C PRO A 357 12.30 -0.14 10.95
N LEU A 358 12.57 -0.56 12.20
CA LEU A 358 13.02 -1.92 12.50
C LEU A 358 11.96 -2.98 12.17
N LEU A 359 10.68 -2.63 12.31
CA LEU A 359 9.57 -3.54 12.03
C LEU A 359 9.48 -3.93 10.55
N ARG A 360 10.16 -3.18 9.68
CA ARG A 360 10.25 -3.48 8.25
C ARG A 360 10.77 -4.90 7.97
N TRP A 361 11.68 -5.42 8.80
CA TRP A 361 12.22 -6.78 8.67
C TRP A 361 11.34 -7.87 9.28
N PHE A 362 10.23 -7.50 9.92
CA PHE A 362 9.27 -8.44 10.50
C PHE A 362 8.02 -8.51 9.63
N THR A 363 7.10 -9.40 9.97
CA THR A 363 5.83 -9.56 9.27
C THR A 363 4.86 -8.41 9.47
N ILE A 364 5.06 -7.59 10.51
CA ILE A 364 4.12 -6.54 10.90
C ILE A 364 4.40 -5.22 10.17
N PRO A 365 3.40 -4.34 10.03
CA PRO A 365 3.60 -3.02 9.45
C PRO A 365 4.70 -2.22 10.16
N SER A 366 5.54 -1.55 9.37
CA SER A 366 6.52 -0.59 9.88
C SER A 366 5.94 0.79 10.07
N ILE A 367 4.76 1.06 9.49
CA ILE A 367 3.99 2.27 9.67
C ILE A 367 2.55 1.86 9.97
N CYS A 368 1.92 2.50 10.95
CA CYS A 368 0.50 2.35 11.22
C CYS A 368 -0.24 3.68 11.03
N ILE A 369 -1.34 3.65 10.29
CA ILE A 369 -2.20 4.81 10.01
C ILE A 369 -3.63 4.48 10.44
N TYR A 370 -4.29 5.44 11.10
CA TYR A 370 -5.63 5.27 11.66
C TYR A 370 -6.65 6.14 10.94
N SER A 371 -7.84 5.60 10.69
CA SER A 371 -8.93 6.32 10.03
C SER A 371 -9.53 7.42 10.90
N HIS A 372 -9.41 7.30 12.23
CA HIS A 372 -9.94 8.28 13.18
C HIS A 372 -8.86 8.76 14.16
N SER A 373 -9.04 9.98 14.66
CA SER A 373 -8.29 10.54 15.79
C SER A 373 -9.16 10.54 17.05
N LYS A 374 -8.56 10.24 18.20
CA LYS A 374 -9.20 10.35 19.52
C LYS A 374 -8.61 11.53 20.28
N TYR A 375 -9.46 12.43 20.75
CA TYR A 375 -9.07 13.59 21.56
C TYR A 375 -9.20 13.30 23.05
N ASP A 376 -8.50 14.07 23.89
CA ASP A 376 -8.47 13.90 25.36
C ASP A 376 -9.86 13.95 26.01
N ASN A 377 -10.79 14.67 25.41
CA ASN A 377 -12.18 14.74 25.85
C ASN A 377 -13.00 13.49 25.48
N GLY A 378 -12.37 12.45 24.93
CA GLY A 378 -12.99 11.20 24.49
C GLY A 378 -13.61 11.24 23.09
N THR A 379 -13.63 12.40 22.42
CA THR A 379 -14.23 12.53 21.09
C THR A 379 -13.41 11.79 20.05
N THR A 380 -14.10 11.03 19.19
CA THR A 380 -13.48 10.39 18.03
C THR A 380 -13.94 11.11 16.76
N VAL A 381 -12.98 11.53 15.93
CA VAL A 381 -13.26 12.26 14.68
C VAL A 381 -12.58 11.54 13.53
N LYS A 382 -13.30 11.40 12.42
CA LYS A 382 -12.75 10.85 11.20
C LYS A 382 -11.72 11.79 10.60
N ASN A 383 -10.58 11.24 10.20
CA ASN A 383 -9.49 12.02 9.63
C ASN A 383 -9.82 12.44 8.19
N THR A 384 -9.50 13.68 7.84
CA THR A 384 -9.72 14.24 6.49
C THR A 384 -8.65 13.78 5.51
N SER A 385 -8.82 14.09 4.21
CA SER A 385 -7.84 13.79 3.16
C SER A 385 -6.48 14.39 3.50
N ALA A 386 -6.44 15.68 3.85
CA ALA A 386 -5.21 16.37 4.21
C ALA A 386 -4.56 15.74 5.45
N TRP A 387 -5.35 15.38 6.48
CA TRP A 387 -4.83 14.79 7.70
C TRP A 387 -4.14 13.44 7.47
N ILE A 388 -4.82 12.53 6.76
CA ILE A 388 -4.28 11.20 6.46
C ILE A 388 -3.03 11.32 5.61
N TYR A 389 -3.09 12.18 4.59
CA TYR A 389 -1.95 12.45 3.71
C TYR A 389 -0.75 13.00 4.50
N GLN A 390 -0.97 14.04 5.31
CA GLN A 390 0.08 14.73 6.09
C GLN A 390 0.73 13.80 7.12
N THR A 391 -0.09 13.03 7.84
CA THR A 391 0.39 12.03 8.80
C THR A 391 1.19 10.94 8.11
N THR A 392 0.74 10.45 6.95
CA THR A 392 1.50 9.44 6.20
C THR A 392 2.85 10.01 5.75
N ILE A 393 2.92 11.26 5.29
CA ILE A 393 4.19 11.92 4.95
C ILE A 393 5.12 12.04 6.17
N HIS A 394 4.59 12.36 7.36
CA HIS A 394 5.34 12.40 8.62
C HIS A 394 6.01 11.05 8.92
N GLU A 395 5.23 9.96 8.90
CA GLU A 395 5.74 8.61 9.18
C GLU A 395 6.75 8.12 8.12
N LEU A 396 6.54 8.50 6.85
CA LEU A 396 7.48 8.24 5.78
C LEU A 396 8.79 9.03 5.95
N ALA A 397 8.73 10.23 6.53
CA ALA A 397 9.91 11.03 6.82
C ALA A 397 10.80 10.40 7.91
N HIS A 398 10.21 9.79 8.95
CA HIS A 398 10.96 8.96 9.89
C HIS A 398 11.64 7.79 9.20
N THR A 399 10.92 7.10 8.32
CA THR A 399 11.45 5.95 7.58
C THR A 399 12.58 6.36 6.63
N SER A 400 12.47 7.52 5.98
CA SER A 400 13.54 8.09 5.14
C SER A 400 14.75 8.53 5.97
N HIS A 401 14.55 9.22 7.11
CA HIS A 401 15.63 9.64 7.98
C HIS A 401 16.41 8.44 8.54
N TRP A 402 15.72 7.36 8.91
CA TRP A 402 16.36 6.11 9.28
C TRP A 402 17.23 5.53 8.15
N GLU A 403 16.79 5.62 6.90
CA GLU A 403 17.56 5.18 5.73
C GLU A 403 18.81 6.04 5.47
N ILE A 404 18.86 7.27 5.99
CA ILE A 404 20.01 8.16 5.89
C ILE A 404 21.09 7.75 6.89
N ASP A 405 20.71 7.49 8.15
CA ASP A 405 21.62 7.30 9.28
C ASP A 405 21.28 6.05 10.12
N LYS A 406 21.09 4.89 9.48
CA LYS A 406 20.65 3.62 10.11
C LYS A 406 21.35 3.28 11.44
N ASP A 407 22.67 3.42 11.48
CA ASP A 407 23.50 3.07 12.64
C ASP A 407 23.40 4.10 13.78
N LEU A 408 23.05 5.34 13.46
CA LEU A 408 23.03 6.45 14.42
C LEU A 408 21.62 6.81 14.86
N PHE A 409 20.59 6.49 14.08
CA PHE A 409 19.20 6.92 14.22
C PHE A 409 18.69 6.80 15.67
N TRP A 410 18.94 5.67 16.32
CA TRP A 410 18.49 5.37 17.69
C TRP A 410 19.20 6.19 18.79
N SER A 411 20.26 6.90 18.43
CA SER A 411 21.02 7.78 19.33
C SER A 411 20.87 9.26 18.99
N ILE A 412 20.02 9.59 18.00
CA ILE A 412 19.68 10.97 17.66
C ILE A 412 18.67 11.50 18.67
N ASP A 413 18.87 12.74 19.10
CA ASP A 413 17.92 13.51 19.89
C ASP A 413 16.52 13.44 19.26
N GLN A 414 15.54 13.03 20.06
CA GLN A 414 14.16 12.87 19.62
C GLN A 414 13.55 14.18 19.13
N ILE A 415 13.95 15.32 19.69
CA ILE A 415 13.48 16.62 19.19
C ILE A 415 13.92 16.82 17.75
N LEU A 416 15.15 16.43 17.40
CA LEU A 416 15.66 16.53 16.03
C LEU A 416 14.90 15.57 15.09
N VAL A 417 14.68 14.31 15.52
CA VAL A 417 13.97 13.30 14.71
C VAL A 417 12.53 13.73 14.42
N GLU A 418 11.78 14.14 15.44
CA GLU A 418 10.38 14.56 15.29
C GLU A 418 10.27 15.87 14.53
N SER A 419 11.11 16.86 14.83
CA SER A 419 11.03 18.16 14.15
C SER A 419 11.40 18.08 12.67
N TRP A 420 12.30 17.17 12.29
CA TRP A 420 12.54 16.84 10.88
C TRP A 420 11.27 16.34 10.19
N ALA A 421 10.61 15.34 10.79
CA ALA A 421 9.38 14.79 10.24
C ALA A 421 8.25 15.83 10.17
N VAL A 422 8.11 16.70 11.19
CA VAL A 422 7.17 17.84 11.20
C VAL A 422 7.44 18.78 10.04
N GLY A 423 8.68 19.19 9.81
CA GLY A 423 9.04 20.09 8.72
C GLY A 423 8.73 19.52 7.35
N VAL A 424 9.01 18.23 7.14
CA VAL A 424 8.68 17.51 5.90
C VAL A 424 7.16 17.39 5.71
N ALA A 425 6.43 17.06 6.78
CA ALA A 425 4.96 16.96 6.80
C ALA A 425 4.26 18.33 6.69
N TYR A 426 4.97 19.42 6.91
CA TYR A 426 4.48 20.78 6.63
C TYR A 426 4.74 21.18 5.17
N GLU A 427 5.98 21.03 4.71
CA GLU A 427 6.45 21.57 3.43
C GLU A 427 5.92 20.84 2.20
N ILE A 428 5.79 19.51 2.26
CA ILE A 428 5.26 18.74 1.12
C ILE A 428 3.75 18.99 0.95
N PRO A 429 2.92 18.81 1.99
CA PRO A 429 1.47 18.88 1.84
C PRO A 429 0.97 20.29 1.55
N ARG A 430 1.69 21.35 1.95
CA ARG A 430 1.33 22.75 1.60
C ARG A 430 1.41 23.08 0.11
N LYS A 431 2.06 22.23 -0.70
CA LYS A 431 2.01 22.36 -2.18
C LYS A 431 0.68 21.88 -2.76
N ILE A 432 -0.09 21.11 -1.99
CA ILE A 432 -1.34 20.48 -2.42
C ILE A 432 -2.55 21.11 -1.70
N TYR A 433 -2.42 21.35 -0.41
CA TYR A 433 -3.49 21.81 0.47
C TYR A 433 -3.27 23.24 0.98
N PRO A 434 -4.35 24.01 1.21
CA PRO A 434 -4.25 25.29 1.91
C PRO A 434 -3.66 25.10 3.31
N VAL A 435 -2.74 25.97 3.73
CA VAL A 435 -2.07 25.90 5.05
C VAL A 435 -3.08 25.85 6.20
N SER A 436 -4.22 26.55 6.09
CA SER A 436 -5.30 26.54 7.09
C SER A 436 -5.92 25.15 7.34
N SER A 437 -5.71 24.19 6.43
CA SER A 437 -6.18 22.81 6.55
C SER A 437 -5.11 21.83 7.04
N LEU A 438 -3.89 22.30 7.27
CA LEU A 438 -2.70 21.54 7.68
C LEU A 438 -2.39 21.70 9.19
N SER A 439 -3.39 22.08 9.97
CA SER A 439 -3.26 22.45 11.39
C SER A 439 -2.69 21.36 12.30
N ARG A 440 -2.62 20.10 11.86
CA ARG A 440 -2.01 19.01 12.65
C ARG A 440 -0.51 19.21 12.85
N TRP A 441 0.18 19.61 11.79
CA TRP A 441 1.64 19.75 11.80
C TRP A 441 2.07 21.22 11.62
N ASP A 442 1.12 22.15 11.70
CA ASP A 442 1.42 23.57 11.87
C ASP A 442 1.71 23.89 13.35
N TRP A 443 2.94 23.59 13.76
CA TRP A 443 3.42 23.80 15.14
C TRP A 443 3.85 25.25 15.40
N GLN A 444 3.67 26.18 14.47
CA GLN A 444 4.11 27.57 14.63
C GLN A 444 3.31 28.35 15.70
N HIS A 445 2.12 27.87 16.05
CA HIS A 445 1.23 28.53 17.01
C HIS A 445 1.42 28.06 18.46
N ILE A 446 2.41 27.19 18.73
CA ILE A 446 2.61 26.62 20.06
C ILE A 446 3.54 27.50 20.93
N THR A 447 3.15 27.74 22.18
CA THR A 447 3.99 28.47 23.13
C THR A 447 5.05 27.56 23.73
N LYS A 448 6.17 28.16 24.15
CA LYS A 448 7.22 27.53 24.96
C LYS A 448 6.66 26.85 26.21
N ALA A 449 5.81 27.55 26.97
CA ALA A 449 5.19 26.98 28.16
C ALA A 449 4.35 25.73 27.83
N LYS A 450 3.59 25.77 26.73
CA LYS A 450 2.78 24.61 26.31
C LYS A 450 3.64 23.41 25.90
N ILE A 451 4.77 23.63 25.21
CA ILE A 451 5.72 22.54 24.90
C ILE A 451 6.31 21.96 26.19
N ILE A 452 6.71 22.79 27.14
CA ILE A 452 7.28 22.34 28.42
C ILE A 452 6.26 21.52 29.24
N ASP A 453 5.00 21.94 29.25
CA ASP A 453 3.93 21.30 30.01
C ASP A 453 3.35 20.04 29.31
N MET A 454 3.72 19.79 28.04
CA MET A 454 3.31 18.58 27.32
C MET A 454 3.93 17.32 27.92
N ASN A 455 3.23 16.20 27.73
CA ASN A 455 3.82 14.90 28.05
C ASN A 455 5.07 14.63 27.18
N ASP A 456 5.91 13.70 27.63
CA ASP A 456 7.19 13.38 26.97
C ASP A 456 7.03 12.96 25.49
N LEU A 457 5.86 12.47 25.07
CA LEU A 457 5.60 12.13 23.67
C LEU A 457 5.42 13.40 22.83
N GLU A 458 4.58 14.34 23.26
CA GLU A 458 4.26 15.56 22.51
C GLU A 458 5.35 16.65 22.60
N ARG A 459 6.16 16.67 23.67
CA ARG A 459 7.23 17.68 23.85
C ARG A 459 8.37 17.56 22.83
N LYS A 460 8.47 16.44 22.12
CA LYS A 460 9.49 16.18 21.09
C LYS A 460 9.21 16.93 19.78
N TYR A 461 7.97 17.34 19.52
CA TYR A 461 7.59 17.99 18.26
C TYR A 461 7.81 19.50 18.32
N THR A 462 8.58 20.05 17.39
CA THR A 462 8.82 21.51 17.31
C THR A 462 8.79 22.01 15.87
N PRO A 463 8.46 23.31 15.65
CA PRO A 463 8.47 23.89 14.32
C PRO A 463 9.87 24.28 13.82
N ILE A 464 10.97 23.96 14.51
CA ILE A 464 12.32 24.46 14.16
C ILE A 464 12.70 24.23 12.68
N VAL A 465 12.27 23.12 12.07
CA VAL A 465 12.56 22.87 10.64
C VAL A 465 11.71 23.75 9.73
N ILE A 466 10.48 24.08 10.14
CA ILE A 466 9.61 25.03 9.43
C ILE A 466 10.23 26.43 9.48
N ASP A 467 10.68 26.86 10.67
CA ASP A 467 11.33 28.15 10.94
C ASP A 467 12.63 28.33 10.14
N LEU A 468 13.38 27.25 9.92
CA LEU A 468 14.54 27.30 9.02
C LEU A 468 14.15 27.66 7.57
N MET A 469 12.93 27.35 7.13
CA MET A 469 12.51 27.46 5.74
C MET A 469 11.66 28.70 5.45
N ASP A 470 10.74 29.04 6.35
CA ASP A 470 9.72 30.07 6.11
C ASP A 470 10.20 31.48 6.46
N THR A 471 9.30 32.46 6.53
CA THR A 471 9.63 33.85 6.88
C THR A 471 8.82 34.34 8.07
N THR A 472 8.28 33.43 8.87
CA THR A 472 7.25 33.73 9.88
C THR A 472 7.88 33.89 11.25
N ASN A 473 8.04 35.13 11.70
CA ASN A 473 8.44 35.38 13.09
C ASN A 473 7.24 35.26 14.03
N GLN A 474 7.15 34.13 14.74
CA GLN A 474 6.01 33.86 15.63
C GLN A 474 5.99 34.80 16.84
N SER A 475 7.16 35.17 17.39
CA SER A 475 7.26 36.18 18.46
C SER A 475 6.62 37.50 18.04
N VAL A 476 6.92 38.01 16.84
CA VAL A 476 6.32 39.25 16.31
C VAL A 476 4.83 39.07 16.05
N MET A 477 4.42 37.95 15.42
CA MET A 477 3.02 37.65 15.12
C MET A 477 2.13 37.69 16.37
N TYR A 478 2.67 37.27 17.51
CA TYR A 478 1.96 37.20 18.79
C TYR A 478 2.35 38.32 19.77
N GLY A 479 2.80 39.47 19.27
CA GLY A 479 2.98 40.69 20.07
C GLY A 479 4.31 40.78 20.83
N ASP A 480 5.41 40.39 20.17
CA ASP A 480 6.79 40.49 20.65
C ASP A 480 7.05 39.78 21.99
N THR A 481 6.45 38.60 22.16
CA THR A 481 6.58 37.81 23.39
C THR A 481 7.68 36.77 23.32
N THR A 482 8.33 36.48 24.44
CA THR A 482 9.32 35.40 24.59
C THR A 482 8.69 34.00 24.70
N GLN A 483 7.36 33.92 24.68
CA GLN A 483 6.62 32.66 24.68
C GLN A 483 6.65 31.95 23.33
N TYR A 484 7.06 32.61 22.26
CA TYR A 484 7.27 32.02 20.94
C TYR A 484 8.71 32.23 20.48
N ALA A 485 9.15 31.46 19.49
CA ALA A 485 10.45 31.64 18.88
C ALA A 485 10.54 33.04 18.24
N ASN A 486 11.64 33.74 18.50
CA ASN A 486 11.97 34.97 17.77
C ASN A 486 12.67 34.57 16.48
N ASP A 487 11.88 34.04 15.55
CA ASP A 487 12.39 33.47 14.32
C ASP A 487 12.68 34.55 13.27
N LYS A 488 13.97 34.72 12.99
CA LYS A 488 14.46 35.59 11.91
C LYS A 488 15.23 34.78 10.87
N VAL A 489 15.24 33.46 10.99
CA VAL A 489 15.89 32.57 10.04
C VAL A 489 14.91 32.35 8.88
N SER A 490 15.44 32.17 7.68
CA SER A 490 14.63 31.85 6.51
C SER A 490 15.47 31.27 5.38
N GLY A 491 14.81 30.67 4.40
CA GLY A 491 15.41 30.40 3.10
C GLY A 491 16.30 29.16 3.02
N TYR A 492 16.38 28.34 4.07
CA TYR A 492 16.90 26.98 3.90
C TYR A 492 15.89 26.12 3.12
N THR A 493 16.40 25.15 2.37
CA THR A 493 15.56 24.12 1.70
C THR A 493 15.55 22.82 2.49
N LEU A 494 14.52 21.99 2.31
CA LEU A 494 14.51 20.64 2.89
C LEU A 494 15.76 19.84 2.52
N GLN A 495 16.27 19.96 1.29
CA GLN A 495 17.52 19.30 0.89
C GLN A 495 18.72 19.78 1.70
N GLN A 496 18.85 21.09 1.93
CA GLN A 496 19.95 21.64 2.73
C GLN A 496 19.88 21.12 4.17
N ILE A 497 18.69 21.11 4.75
CA ILE A 497 18.45 20.63 6.11
C ILE A 497 18.70 19.11 6.20
N GLU A 498 18.21 18.31 5.25
CA GLU A 498 18.46 16.86 5.20
C GLU A 498 19.97 16.56 5.14
N ASN A 499 20.70 17.32 4.34
CA ASN A 499 22.14 17.17 4.25
C ASN A 499 22.85 17.57 5.55
N ALA A 500 22.32 18.55 6.28
CA ALA A 500 22.89 19.01 7.54
C ALA A 500 22.55 18.10 8.73
N ILE A 501 21.46 17.33 8.70
CA ILE A 501 21.14 16.33 9.75
C ILE A 501 21.97 15.04 9.62
N LYS A 502 22.62 14.81 8.47
CA LYS A 502 23.44 13.61 8.24
C LYS A 502 24.53 13.47 9.30
N LYS A 503 24.57 12.31 9.96
CA LYS A 503 25.53 11.96 11.01
C LYS A 503 25.53 12.91 12.21
N VAL A 504 24.44 13.63 12.43
CA VAL A 504 24.24 14.53 13.57
C VAL A 504 23.31 13.89 14.58
N LYS A 505 23.62 14.08 15.87
CA LYS A 505 22.80 13.55 16.98
C LYS A 505 22.00 14.61 17.73
N THR A 506 22.27 15.90 17.53
CA THR A 506 21.70 16.98 18.37
C THR A 506 21.30 18.18 17.52
N LEU A 507 20.37 18.99 18.03
CA LEU A 507 20.00 20.28 17.42
C LEU A 507 21.22 21.19 17.23
N ASN A 508 22.13 21.24 18.20
CA ASN A 508 23.36 22.03 18.07
C ASN A 508 24.27 21.52 16.95
N GLY A 509 24.33 20.20 16.73
CA GLY A 509 25.04 19.64 15.58
C GLY A 509 24.42 20.04 14.25
N LEU A 510 23.08 20.07 14.16
CA LEU A 510 22.37 20.53 12.97
C LEU A 510 22.70 22.00 12.68
N LYS A 511 22.60 22.86 13.70
CA LYS A 511 22.98 24.28 13.60
C LYS A 511 24.40 24.45 13.05
N ASN A 512 25.35 23.75 13.65
CA ASN A 512 26.76 23.86 13.25
C ASN A 512 26.97 23.38 11.80
N ASN A 513 26.30 22.30 11.41
CA ASN A 513 26.34 21.82 10.04
C ASN A 513 25.75 22.84 9.06
N LEU A 514 24.59 23.43 9.37
CA LEU A 514 23.98 24.47 8.52
C LEU A 514 24.94 25.63 8.25
N LYS A 515 25.56 26.18 9.31
CA LYS A 515 26.58 27.26 9.21
C LYS A 515 27.81 26.85 8.41
N SER A 516 28.24 25.59 8.56
CA SER A 516 29.47 25.12 7.89
C SER A 516 29.27 24.73 6.42
N MET A 517 28.06 24.31 6.06
CA MET A 517 27.76 23.71 4.76
C MET A 517 27.15 24.70 3.77
N TYR A 518 26.52 25.78 4.24
CA TYR A 518 25.76 26.69 3.40
C TYR A 518 25.99 28.14 3.79
N ASP A 519 26.08 29.00 2.79
CA ASP A 519 25.98 30.45 2.96
C ASP A 519 24.51 30.85 2.85
N ASN A 520 23.93 31.36 3.94
CA ASN A 520 22.53 31.79 4.01
C ASN A 520 22.44 33.21 4.59
N PRO A 521 21.69 34.15 3.97
CA PRO A 521 21.60 35.53 4.45
C PRO A 521 21.12 35.72 5.88
N SER A 522 20.38 34.76 6.44
CA SER A 522 19.86 34.77 7.81
C SER A 522 20.69 33.93 8.80
N GLU A 523 21.85 33.42 8.39
CA GLU A 523 22.71 32.54 9.21
C GLU A 523 23.05 33.15 10.58
N GLU A 524 23.24 34.47 10.64
CA GLU A 524 23.54 35.20 11.89
C GLU A 524 22.45 35.05 12.96
N HIS A 525 21.22 34.66 12.58
CA HIS A 525 20.10 34.47 13.48
C HIS A 525 19.95 33.03 13.99
N LEU A 526 20.71 32.07 13.44
CA LEU A 526 20.62 30.65 13.81
C LEU A 526 20.90 30.40 15.30
N ASP A 527 21.87 31.08 15.90
CA ASP A 527 22.20 30.83 17.32
C ASP A 527 21.02 31.14 18.23
N LYS A 528 20.34 32.26 17.98
CA LYS A 528 19.17 32.67 18.76
C LYS A 528 17.98 31.74 18.56
N LEU A 529 17.74 31.31 17.31
CA LEU A 529 16.67 30.37 17.01
C LEU A 529 16.89 29.03 17.74
N PHE A 530 18.07 28.44 17.58
CA PHE A 530 18.37 27.15 18.20
C PHE A 530 18.43 27.23 19.73
N GLU A 531 18.92 28.35 20.29
CA GLU A 531 18.90 28.57 21.75
C GLU A 531 17.48 28.42 22.32
N PHE A 532 16.46 28.93 21.63
CA PHE A 532 15.06 28.78 22.05
C PHE A 532 14.67 27.29 22.18
N TYR A 533 14.94 26.50 21.13
CA TYR A 533 14.55 25.07 21.07
C TYR A 533 15.39 24.16 21.96
N THR A 534 16.68 24.47 22.15
CA THR A 534 17.54 23.70 23.06
C THR A 534 17.22 23.91 24.54
N ASN A 535 16.44 24.96 24.86
CA ASN A 535 16.01 25.32 26.21
C ASN A 535 14.53 24.97 26.46
N LEU A 536 13.96 24.06 25.68
CA LEU A 536 12.58 23.58 25.81
C LEU A 536 12.41 22.48 26.84
#